data_AF-A0A8T5RKW3-F1
#
_entry.id   AF-A0A8T5RKW3-F1
#
_cell.length_a   1.000
_cell.length_b   1.000
_cell.length_c   1.000
_cell.angle_alpha   90.00
_cell.angle_beta   90.00
_cell.angle_gamma   90.00
#
_symmetry.space_group_name_H-M   'P 1'
#
loop_
_entity.id
_entity.type
_entity.pdbx_description
1 polymer ?
#
loop_
_entity_poly.entity_id
_entity_poly.type
_entity_poly.pdbx_seq_one_letter_code
_entity_poly.pdbx_strand_id
1 'polypeptide(L)'
;MNIKSFYKKLRNQPITILRRVAQVIAFLLVNYIIIETIFAINLLSLDSFIKVLPILNSAKNPLSNGAGMLEYIFFFITEGVIPLFLIAVLIMVLLFTNRIFCGWICPIGAFQDACAAIPTKKKSIKPSRHNSLLKIKYVFVILIVILIIPLGVTILSNNDFYLDYKANLGDLGENPMGYFSLSEFIFVFFPSLLGDMFSTGSIQPLFSNFIVFFIFFFYIALIILSVWYPRVYCRYICPFGAVASAVGEYSFLKLSRNPVKCVGRTECGICERVCPKQVRMLDEPFEFFTGKGECNFCLKCKELCPYDAINIKFG
;
A
#
# COMPACT_ATOMS: atom_id res chain seq x y z
N MET A 1 -20.67 -27.49 5.20
CA MET A 1 -20.41 -26.28 6.03
C MET A 1 -21.72 -25.49 6.09
N ASN A 2 -22.33 -25.35 7.28
CA ASN A 2 -23.73 -24.96 7.42
C ASN A 2 -23.91 -23.43 7.25
N ILE A 3 -24.82 -22.98 6.37
CA ILE A 3 -25.03 -21.56 6.01
C ILE A 3 -25.33 -20.68 7.24
N LYS A 4 -25.96 -21.24 8.29
CA LYS A 4 -26.21 -20.56 9.56
C LYS A 4 -24.94 -20.25 10.38
N SER A 5 -23.87 -21.04 10.27
CA SER A 5 -22.60 -20.77 10.98
C SER A 5 -21.77 -19.69 10.28
N PHE A 6 -21.98 -19.50 8.97
CA PHE A 6 -21.39 -18.41 8.19
C PHE A 6 -22.04 -17.06 8.55
N TYR A 7 -23.39 -17.00 8.61
CA TYR A 7 -24.12 -15.78 8.97
C TYR A 7 -23.92 -15.35 10.43
N LYS A 8 -23.79 -16.29 11.39
CA LYS A 8 -23.47 -15.95 12.80
C LYS A 8 -22.08 -15.31 12.96
N LYS A 9 -21.17 -15.54 12.02
CA LYS A 9 -19.79 -14.99 12.01
C LYS A 9 -19.70 -13.58 11.43
N LEU A 10 -20.68 -13.17 10.63
CA LEU A 10 -20.80 -11.81 10.06
C LEU A 10 -21.43 -10.80 11.03
N ARG A 11 -22.23 -11.26 12.01
CA ARG A 11 -23.00 -10.37 12.90
C ARG A 11 -22.19 -9.69 14.02
N ASN A 12 -20.98 -10.18 14.36
CA ASN A 12 -20.19 -9.71 15.51
C ASN A 12 -18.77 -9.22 15.13
N GLN A 13 -18.58 -8.60 13.97
CA GLN A 13 -17.29 -8.03 13.57
C GLN A 13 -17.38 -6.51 13.28
N PRO A 14 -17.63 -5.68 14.32
CA PRO A 14 -17.84 -4.25 14.15
C PRO A 14 -16.60 -3.53 13.61
N ILE A 15 -15.39 -3.97 14.00
CA ILE A 15 -14.14 -3.35 13.57
C ILE A 15 -13.87 -3.66 12.10
N THR A 16 -14.07 -4.91 11.68
CA THR A 16 -13.89 -5.27 10.26
C THR A 16 -14.92 -4.58 9.37
N ILE A 17 -16.17 -4.44 9.82
CA ILE A 17 -17.21 -3.71 9.08
C ILE A 17 -16.85 -2.23 8.98
N LEU A 18 -16.55 -1.57 10.11
CA LEU A 18 -16.16 -0.17 10.14
C LEU A 18 -14.95 0.10 9.23
N ARG A 19 -13.96 -0.80 9.26
CA ARG A 19 -12.79 -0.70 8.39
C ARG A 19 -13.13 -0.81 6.91
N ARG A 20 -14.03 -1.72 6.53
CA ARG A 20 -14.47 -1.85 5.13
C ARG A 20 -15.26 -0.62 4.68
N VAL A 21 -16.14 -0.09 5.52
CA VAL A 21 -16.88 1.15 5.26
C VAL A 21 -15.89 2.31 5.08
N ALA A 22 -14.94 2.47 5.99
CA ALA A 22 -13.89 3.50 5.87
C ALA A 22 -13.06 3.34 4.59
N GLN A 23 -12.71 2.11 4.19
CA GLN A 23 -11.99 1.84 2.95
C GLN A 23 -12.79 2.23 1.71
N VAL A 24 -14.09 1.95 1.67
CA VAL A 24 -14.97 2.31 0.55
C VAL A 24 -15.13 3.83 0.47
N ILE A 25 -15.39 4.49 1.60
CA ILE A 25 -15.50 5.95 1.67
C ILE A 25 -14.19 6.60 1.24
N ALA A 26 -13.05 6.15 1.78
CA ALA A 26 -11.73 6.65 1.41
C ALA A 26 -11.41 6.40 -0.07
N PHE A 27 -11.79 5.24 -0.63
CA PHE A 27 -11.60 4.96 -2.05
C PHE A 27 -12.37 5.96 -2.93
N LEU A 28 -13.63 6.26 -2.59
CA LEU A 28 -14.45 7.23 -3.31
C LEU A 28 -13.92 8.66 -3.14
N LEU A 29 -13.46 9.03 -1.94
CA LEU A 29 -12.89 10.35 -1.66
C LEU A 29 -11.55 10.57 -2.34
N VAL A 30 -10.67 9.56 -2.35
CA VAL A 30 -9.38 9.63 -3.04
C VAL A 30 -9.59 9.70 -4.55
N ASN A 31 -10.59 8.99 -5.09
CA ASN A 31 -10.96 9.04 -6.50
C ASN A 31 -12.18 9.94 -6.73
N TYR A 32 -12.15 11.16 -6.18
CA TYR A 32 -13.30 12.06 -6.12
C TYR A 32 -13.89 12.43 -7.49
N ILE A 33 -13.13 12.30 -8.58
CA ILE A 33 -13.64 12.52 -9.95
C ILE A 33 -14.80 11.56 -10.26
N ILE A 34 -14.85 10.37 -9.64
CA ILE A 34 -16.03 9.47 -9.69
C ILE A 34 -17.27 10.15 -9.08
N ILE A 35 -17.10 10.92 -8.00
CA ILE A 35 -18.19 11.64 -7.35
C ILE A 35 -18.59 12.86 -8.19
N GLU A 36 -17.62 13.59 -8.74
CA GLU A 36 -17.89 14.73 -9.63
C GLU A 36 -18.72 14.31 -10.85
N THR A 37 -18.37 13.17 -11.47
CA THR A 37 -19.09 12.63 -12.63
C THR A 37 -20.49 12.11 -12.29
N ILE A 38 -20.72 11.56 -11.09
CA ILE A 38 -22.03 11.04 -10.67
C ILE A 38 -22.97 12.15 -10.19
N PHE A 39 -22.45 13.12 -9.42
CA PHE A 39 -23.26 14.12 -8.73
C PHE A 39 -23.17 15.53 -9.33
N ALA A 40 -22.34 15.76 -10.36
CA ALA A 40 -22.12 17.05 -11.01
C ALA A 40 -21.72 18.17 -10.03
N ILE A 41 -20.93 17.83 -9.01
CA ILE A 41 -20.39 18.76 -8.00
C ILE A 41 -18.90 18.99 -8.31
N ASN A 42 -18.41 20.24 -8.16
CA ASN A 42 -16.98 20.55 -8.25
C ASN A 42 -16.29 20.37 -6.89
N LEU A 43 -15.40 19.39 -6.79
CA LEU A 43 -14.64 19.02 -5.59
C LEU A 43 -13.13 19.26 -5.73
N LEU A 44 -12.71 20.11 -6.66
CA LEU A 44 -11.32 20.55 -6.88
C LEU A 44 -10.56 20.96 -5.60
N SER A 45 -11.26 21.45 -4.57
CA SER A 45 -10.66 21.79 -3.27
C SER A 45 -10.06 20.58 -2.52
N LEU A 46 -10.50 19.35 -2.82
CA LEU A 46 -9.98 18.12 -2.22
C LEU A 46 -8.59 17.72 -2.75
N ASP A 47 -8.17 18.26 -3.89
CA ASP A 47 -6.87 17.95 -4.50
C ASP A 47 -5.73 18.19 -3.49
N SER A 48 -5.70 19.38 -2.88
CA SER A 48 -4.69 19.75 -1.88
C SER A 48 -4.68 18.82 -0.66
N PHE A 49 -5.84 18.29 -0.26
CA PHE A 49 -5.95 17.38 0.87
C PHE A 49 -5.35 16.00 0.54
N ILE A 50 -5.59 15.48 -0.66
CA ILE A 50 -5.07 14.17 -1.11
C ILE A 50 -3.54 14.19 -1.20
N LYS A 51 -2.95 15.31 -1.65
CA LYS A 51 -1.47 15.49 -1.72
C LYS A 51 -0.78 15.30 -0.36
N VAL A 52 -1.49 15.61 0.73
CA VAL A 52 -0.97 15.53 2.10
C VAL A 52 -1.15 14.14 2.72
N LEU A 53 -1.93 13.25 2.10
CA LEU A 53 -2.15 11.92 2.67
C LEU A 53 -0.91 11.03 2.50
N PRO A 54 -0.49 10.31 3.56
CA PRO A 54 0.60 9.34 3.51
C PRO A 54 0.06 8.02 2.90
N ILE A 55 -0.35 8.10 1.64
CA ILE A 55 -0.83 6.98 0.83
C ILE A 55 -0.01 6.92 -0.46
N LEU A 56 -0.04 5.77 -1.11
CA LEU A 56 0.47 5.61 -2.47
C LEU A 56 -0.69 5.82 -3.45
N ASN A 57 -0.60 6.87 -4.26
CA ASN A 57 -1.56 7.21 -5.31
C ASN A 57 -0.82 7.93 -6.43
N SER A 58 -0.94 7.41 -7.65
CA SER A 58 -0.28 7.95 -8.84
C SER A 58 -0.64 9.41 -9.12
N ALA A 59 0.37 10.22 -9.45
CA ALA A 59 0.19 11.59 -9.98
C ALA A 59 -0.54 11.64 -11.33
N LYS A 60 -0.42 10.58 -12.15
CA LYS A 60 -1.07 10.48 -13.47
C LYS A 60 -2.48 9.86 -13.38
N ASN A 61 -3.00 9.63 -12.17
CA ASN A 61 -4.31 9.01 -11.97
C ASN A 61 -5.43 9.87 -12.57
N PRO A 62 -6.14 9.43 -13.63
CA PRO A 62 -7.21 10.21 -14.24
C PRO A 62 -8.44 10.38 -13.31
N LEU A 63 -8.50 9.61 -12.22
CA LEU A 63 -9.57 9.66 -11.22
C LEU A 63 -9.24 10.57 -10.03
N SER A 64 -8.00 11.11 -9.97
CA SER A 64 -7.51 11.96 -8.90
C SER A 64 -6.38 12.86 -9.39
N ASN A 65 -6.58 14.18 -9.35
CA ASN A 65 -5.52 15.15 -9.70
C ASN A 65 -4.34 15.22 -8.68
N GLY A 66 -4.39 14.44 -7.60
CA GLY A 66 -3.39 14.46 -6.52
C GLY A 66 -2.55 13.19 -6.43
N ALA A 67 -1.22 13.35 -6.36
CA ALA A 67 -0.30 12.25 -6.04
C ALA A 67 -0.22 11.99 -4.52
N GLY A 68 0.25 10.81 -4.12
CA GLY A 68 0.55 10.52 -2.73
C GLY A 68 1.76 11.31 -2.22
N MET A 69 1.84 11.56 -0.90
CA MET A 69 2.93 12.32 -0.29
C MET A 69 4.33 11.78 -0.64
N LEU A 70 4.50 10.45 -0.73
CA LEU A 70 5.79 9.84 -1.10
C LEU A 70 6.17 10.13 -2.57
N GLU A 71 5.19 10.12 -3.47
CA GLU A 71 5.43 10.39 -4.89
C GLU A 71 5.83 11.85 -5.10
N TYR A 72 5.20 12.79 -4.38
CA TYR A 72 5.65 14.19 -4.38
C TYR A 72 7.06 14.35 -3.84
N ILE A 73 7.41 13.67 -2.74
CA ILE A 73 8.77 13.73 -2.20
C ILE A 73 9.78 13.31 -3.27
N PHE A 74 9.51 12.20 -3.96
CA PHE A 74 10.38 11.71 -5.02
C PHE A 74 10.42 12.62 -6.24
N PHE A 75 9.28 13.19 -6.64
CA PHE A 75 9.20 14.14 -7.73
C PHE A 75 10.07 15.39 -7.48
N PHE A 76 9.96 16.00 -6.29
CA PHE A 76 10.81 17.15 -5.95
C PHE A 76 12.30 16.79 -5.96
N ILE A 77 12.66 15.59 -5.50
CA ILE A 77 14.06 15.12 -5.56
C ILE A 77 14.53 15.00 -7.02
N THR A 78 13.69 14.56 -7.96
CA THR A 78 14.05 14.55 -9.39
C THR A 78 14.24 15.94 -9.98
N GLU A 79 13.64 16.97 -9.39
CA GLU A 79 13.83 18.38 -9.76
C GLU A 79 15.01 19.03 -9.01
N GLY A 80 15.82 18.25 -8.28
CA GLY A 80 17.00 18.74 -7.57
C GLY A 80 16.67 19.47 -6.25
N VAL A 81 15.41 19.46 -5.82
CA VAL A 81 14.97 20.08 -4.55
C VAL A 81 14.75 18.97 -3.52
N ILE A 82 15.40 19.08 -2.36
CA ILE A 82 15.14 18.14 -1.25
C ILE A 82 13.98 18.68 -0.40
N PRO A 83 12.77 18.09 -0.44
CA PRO A 83 11.60 18.64 0.25
C PRO A 83 11.61 18.23 1.73
N LEU A 84 12.55 18.77 2.52
CA LEU A 84 12.73 18.42 3.94
C LEU A 84 11.44 18.58 4.76
N PHE A 85 10.64 19.61 4.47
CA PHE A 85 9.35 19.82 5.13
C PHE A 85 8.38 18.67 4.89
N LEU A 86 8.19 18.22 3.64
CA LEU A 86 7.29 17.10 3.33
C LEU A 86 7.80 15.80 3.94
N ILE A 87 9.11 15.57 3.95
CA ILE A 87 9.72 14.40 4.59
C ILE A 87 9.46 14.43 6.10
N ALA A 88 9.64 15.57 6.76
CA ALA A 88 9.39 15.73 8.19
C ALA A 88 7.91 15.49 8.54
N VAL A 89 6.98 16.04 7.75
CA VAL A 89 5.54 15.80 7.90
C VAL A 89 5.22 14.32 7.72
N LEU A 90 5.77 13.66 6.68
CA LEU A 90 5.55 12.24 6.44
C LEU A 90 6.01 11.40 7.64
N ILE A 91 7.23 11.63 8.12
CA ILE A 91 7.80 10.91 9.27
C ILE A 91 6.95 11.17 10.50
N MET A 92 6.59 12.42 10.78
CA MET A 92 5.76 12.78 11.93
C MET A 92 4.42 12.03 11.89
N VAL A 93 3.71 12.08 10.77
CA VAL A 93 2.43 11.39 10.63
C VAL A 93 2.58 9.88 10.83
N LEU A 94 3.62 9.26 10.26
CA LEU A 94 3.90 7.83 10.43
C LEU A 94 4.30 7.47 11.88
N LEU A 95 4.99 8.36 12.59
CA LEU A 95 5.30 8.16 14.01
C LEU A 95 4.02 8.20 14.87
N PHE A 96 3.06 9.07 14.58
CA PHE A 96 1.81 9.14 15.37
C PHE A 96 0.80 8.06 15.00
N THR A 97 0.68 7.73 13.71
CA THR A 97 -0.41 6.88 13.20
C THR A 97 0.02 5.48 12.81
N ASN A 98 1.32 5.18 12.89
CA ASN A 98 1.91 3.98 12.32
C ASN A 98 1.41 3.81 10.86
N ARG A 99 1.00 2.60 10.48
CA ARG A 99 0.50 2.25 9.15
C ARG A 99 -1.02 2.14 9.09
N ILE A 100 -1.73 2.89 9.92
CA ILE A 100 -3.21 2.92 9.87
C ILE A 100 -3.68 3.31 8.48
N PHE A 101 -3.06 4.30 7.84
CA PHE A 101 -3.42 4.74 6.49
C PHE A 101 -3.39 3.59 5.47
N CYS A 102 -2.35 2.75 5.48
CA CYS A 102 -2.27 1.53 4.66
C CYS A 102 -3.40 0.53 4.97
N GLY A 103 -3.86 0.48 6.22
CA GLY A 103 -4.92 -0.41 6.70
C GLY A 103 -6.33 0.03 6.31
N TRP A 104 -6.60 1.33 6.39
CA TRP A 104 -7.94 1.92 6.43
C TRP A 104 -8.26 2.87 5.28
N ILE A 105 -7.28 3.59 4.75
CA ILE A 105 -7.50 4.69 3.80
C ILE A 105 -6.95 4.37 2.40
N CYS A 106 -5.81 3.69 2.32
CA CYS A 106 -5.11 3.47 1.05
C CYS A 106 -5.96 2.64 0.05
N PRO A 107 -6.19 3.14 -1.18
CA PRO A 107 -7.01 2.46 -2.19
C PRO A 107 -6.43 1.10 -2.60
N ILE A 108 -5.10 0.99 -2.64
CA ILE A 108 -4.40 -0.26 -2.94
C ILE A 108 -4.59 -1.32 -1.85
N GLY A 109 -4.61 -0.88 -0.59
CA GLY A 109 -4.94 -1.76 0.53
C GLY A 109 -6.37 -2.27 0.45
N ALA A 110 -7.32 -1.38 0.10
CA ALA A 110 -8.72 -1.74 -0.10
C ALA A 110 -8.90 -2.73 -1.27
N PHE A 111 -8.26 -2.47 -2.40
CA PHE A 111 -8.29 -3.35 -3.57
C PHE A 111 -7.77 -4.76 -3.24
N GLN A 112 -6.62 -4.88 -2.57
CA GLN A 112 -6.09 -6.18 -2.17
C GLN A 112 -6.97 -6.89 -1.13
N ASP A 113 -7.62 -6.15 -0.24
CA ASP A 113 -8.59 -6.73 0.71
C ASP A 113 -9.86 -7.22 0.00
N ALA A 114 -10.28 -6.54 -1.07
CA ALA A 114 -11.38 -6.98 -1.93
C ALA A 114 -11.02 -8.26 -2.69
N CYS A 115 -9.82 -8.35 -3.29
CA CYS A 115 -9.31 -9.60 -3.88
C CYS A 115 -9.24 -10.72 -2.84
N ALA A 116 -8.79 -10.40 -1.62
CA ALA A 116 -8.73 -11.37 -0.52
C ALA A 116 -10.12 -11.70 0.06
N ALA A 117 -11.19 -10.96 -0.27
CA ALA A 117 -12.54 -11.28 0.17
C ALA A 117 -13.18 -12.43 -0.65
N ILE A 118 -12.63 -12.73 -1.85
CA ILE A 118 -13.06 -13.85 -2.68
C ILE A 118 -12.93 -15.16 -1.86
N PRO A 119 -13.97 -16.03 -1.84
CA PRO A 119 -14.05 -17.19 -0.95
C PRO A 119 -13.12 -18.34 -1.39
N THR A 120 -11.82 -18.14 -1.23
CA THR A 120 -10.77 -19.13 -1.51
C THR A 120 -10.03 -19.53 -0.24
N LYS A 121 -9.37 -20.71 -0.26
CA LYS A 121 -8.48 -21.13 0.83
C LYS A 121 -7.25 -20.23 0.86
N LYS A 122 -7.21 -19.31 1.83
CA LYS A 122 -6.07 -18.41 2.02
C LYS A 122 -4.84 -19.19 2.44
N LYS A 123 -3.70 -18.80 1.86
CA LYS A 123 -2.41 -19.46 2.08
C LYS A 123 -1.50 -18.58 2.94
N SER A 124 -0.67 -19.23 3.74
CA SER A 124 0.40 -18.62 4.50
C SER A 124 1.76 -19.00 3.93
N ILE A 125 2.74 -18.12 4.07
CA ILE A 125 4.13 -18.41 3.65
C ILE A 125 4.91 -18.88 4.89
N LYS A 126 5.85 -19.81 4.70
CA LYS A 126 6.74 -20.28 5.77
C LYS A 126 7.48 -19.07 6.40
N PRO A 127 7.66 -19.00 7.73
CA PRO A 127 8.25 -17.85 8.41
C PRO A 127 9.63 -17.43 7.88
N SER A 128 10.51 -18.39 7.58
CA SER A 128 11.84 -18.12 7.03
C SER A 128 11.76 -17.39 5.69
N ARG A 129 10.96 -17.90 4.74
CA ARG A 129 10.74 -17.26 3.44
C ARG A 129 10.01 -15.93 3.57
N HIS A 130 9.06 -15.82 4.49
CA HIS A 130 8.39 -14.56 4.75
C HIS A 130 9.39 -13.45 5.10
N ASN A 131 10.32 -13.72 6.01
CA ASN A 131 11.32 -12.73 6.43
C ASN A 131 12.24 -12.32 5.29
N SER A 132 12.63 -13.26 4.41
CA SER A 132 13.42 -12.94 3.22
C SER A 132 12.63 -12.09 2.22
N LEU A 133 11.37 -12.45 1.94
CA LEU A 133 10.52 -11.71 1.01
C LEU A 133 10.21 -10.28 1.50
N LEU A 134 10.17 -10.05 2.83
CA LEU A 134 10.03 -8.69 3.38
C LEU A 134 11.19 -7.77 3.01
N LYS A 135 12.36 -8.30 2.62
CA LYS A 135 13.50 -7.49 2.18
C LYS A 135 13.34 -6.93 0.77
N ILE A 136 12.49 -7.54 -0.06
CA ILE A 136 12.32 -7.19 -1.48
C ILE A 136 11.85 -5.74 -1.66
N LYS A 137 10.89 -5.26 -0.85
CA LYS A 137 10.42 -3.87 -0.90
C LYS A 137 11.52 -2.84 -0.62
N TYR A 138 12.54 -3.20 0.17
CA TYR A 138 13.68 -2.32 0.41
C TYR A 138 14.62 -2.28 -0.81
N VAL A 139 14.75 -3.39 -1.54
CA VAL A 139 15.45 -3.41 -2.83
C VAL A 139 14.77 -2.49 -3.83
N PHE A 140 13.44 -2.49 -3.90
CA PHE A 140 12.69 -1.54 -4.74
C PHE A 140 12.95 -0.09 -4.36
N VAL A 141 12.96 0.25 -3.06
CA VAL A 141 13.31 1.62 -2.62
C VAL A 141 14.74 1.99 -3.01
N ILE A 142 15.72 1.09 -2.83
CA ILE A 142 17.10 1.34 -3.23
C ILE A 142 17.20 1.58 -4.74
N LEU A 143 16.52 0.76 -5.54
CA LEU A 143 16.47 0.91 -7.00
C LEU A 143 15.87 2.27 -7.41
N ILE A 144 14.75 2.67 -6.79
CA ILE A 144 14.11 3.96 -7.00
C ILE A 144 15.07 5.12 -6.65
N VAL A 145 15.76 5.02 -5.52
CA VAL A 145 16.73 6.05 -5.07
C VAL A 145 17.90 6.15 -6.05
N ILE A 146 18.42 5.03 -6.54
CA ILE A 146 19.49 4.98 -7.55
C ILE A 146 19.04 5.61 -8.87
N LEU A 147 17.76 5.53 -9.23
CA LEU A 147 17.22 6.16 -10.44
C LEU A 147 16.99 7.67 -10.27
N ILE A 148 16.51 8.10 -9.11
CA ILE A 148 16.09 9.49 -8.85
C ILE A 148 17.27 10.40 -8.50
N ILE A 149 18.23 9.94 -7.68
CA ILE A 149 19.35 10.78 -7.24
C ILE A 149 20.15 11.33 -8.43
N PRO A 150 20.55 10.53 -9.45
CA PRO A 150 21.24 11.05 -10.61
C PRO A 150 20.43 12.13 -11.33
N LEU A 151 19.12 11.94 -11.55
CA LEU A 151 18.25 12.95 -12.15
C LEU A 151 18.28 14.28 -11.38
N GLY A 152 18.23 14.21 -10.05
CA GLY A 152 18.31 15.41 -9.20
C GLY A 152 19.70 16.05 -9.15
N VAL A 153 20.78 15.30 -9.39
CA VAL A 153 22.15 15.86 -9.43
C VAL A 153 22.43 16.49 -10.78
N THR A 154 21.95 15.90 -11.88
CA THR A 154 22.21 16.42 -13.24
C THR A 154 21.56 17.77 -13.49
N ILE A 155 20.38 18.03 -12.91
CA ILE A 155 19.73 19.33 -13.03
C ILE A 155 20.54 20.45 -12.33
N LEU A 156 21.28 20.11 -11.27
CA LEU A 156 22.12 21.06 -10.54
C LEU A 156 23.46 21.32 -11.23
N SER A 157 23.91 20.41 -12.11
CA SER A 157 25.20 20.54 -12.79
C SER A 157 25.07 21.14 -14.19
N ASN A 158 24.24 20.56 -15.06
CA ASN A 158 24.02 21.04 -16.42
C ASN A 158 22.62 20.63 -16.92
N ASN A 159 21.80 21.62 -17.28
CA ASN A 159 20.43 21.41 -17.75
C ASN A 159 20.35 20.61 -19.06
N ASP A 160 21.32 20.77 -19.97
CA ASP A 160 21.35 20.03 -21.23
C ASP A 160 21.58 18.54 -20.97
N PHE A 161 22.49 18.22 -20.05
CA PHE A 161 22.75 16.84 -19.63
C PHE A 161 21.54 16.24 -18.88
N TYR A 162 20.80 17.03 -18.10
CA TYR A 162 19.57 16.59 -17.45
C TYR A 162 18.51 16.18 -18.49
N LEU A 163 18.28 17.01 -19.52
CA LEU A 163 17.31 16.72 -20.57
C LEU A 163 17.71 15.48 -21.37
N ASP A 164 18.98 15.34 -21.73
CA ASP A 164 19.49 14.15 -22.43
C ASP A 164 19.37 12.89 -21.56
N TYR A 165 19.74 12.97 -20.28
CA TYR A 165 19.63 11.85 -19.35
C TYR A 165 18.17 11.43 -19.12
N LYS A 166 17.26 12.41 -18.96
CA LYS A 166 15.82 12.17 -18.83
C LYS A 166 15.23 11.56 -20.09
N ALA A 167 15.62 12.05 -21.27
CA ALA A 167 15.18 11.49 -22.55
C ALA A 167 15.65 10.04 -22.74
N ASN A 168 16.88 9.73 -22.35
CA ASN A 168 17.43 8.36 -22.41
C ASN A 168 16.73 7.39 -21.45
N LEU A 169 16.23 7.88 -20.32
CA LEU A 169 15.40 7.10 -19.40
C LEU A 169 13.97 6.90 -19.92
N GLY A 170 13.53 7.69 -20.91
CA GLY A 170 12.18 7.67 -21.45
C GLY A 170 11.12 7.90 -20.37
N ASP A 171 10.06 7.10 -20.39
CA ASP A 171 8.95 7.16 -19.43
C ASP A 171 9.40 7.04 -17.95
N LEU A 172 10.51 6.33 -17.67
CA LEU A 172 11.09 6.23 -16.32
C LEU A 172 11.65 7.57 -15.83
N GLY A 173 12.09 8.44 -16.76
CA GLY A 173 12.57 9.78 -16.46
C GLY A 173 11.45 10.75 -16.10
N GLU A 174 10.22 10.50 -16.57
CA GLU A 174 9.05 11.31 -16.21
C GLU A 174 8.42 10.90 -14.88
N ASN A 175 8.25 9.59 -14.65
CA ASN A 175 7.64 9.07 -13.43
C ASN A 175 8.34 7.79 -12.95
N PRO A 176 9.49 7.92 -12.28
CA PRO A 176 10.28 6.76 -11.83
C PRO A 176 9.51 5.89 -10.82
N MET A 177 8.57 6.48 -10.07
CA MET A 177 7.75 5.77 -9.09
C MET A 177 6.58 5.00 -9.71
N GLY A 178 6.02 5.49 -10.82
CA GLY A 178 4.84 4.92 -11.47
C GLY A 178 5.02 3.43 -11.78
N TYR A 179 6.19 3.05 -12.30
CA TYR A 179 6.54 1.68 -12.63
C TYR A 179 6.50 0.70 -11.45
N PHE A 180 6.79 1.18 -10.24
CA PHE A 180 6.80 0.37 -9.01
C PHE A 180 5.49 0.51 -8.21
N SER A 181 4.56 1.35 -8.68
CA SER A 181 3.29 1.65 -8.03
C SER A 181 2.16 0.80 -8.63
N LEU A 182 1.56 -0.08 -7.81
CA LEU A 182 0.36 -0.80 -8.22
C LEU A 182 -0.82 0.15 -8.50
N SER A 183 -0.80 1.37 -7.94
CA SER A 183 -1.83 2.38 -8.24
C SER A 183 -1.72 2.96 -9.63
N GLU A 184 -0.50 3.22 -10.12
CA GLU A 184 -0.27 3.57 -11.53
C GLU A 184 -0.81 2.47 -12.45
N PHE A 185 -0.50 1.22 -12.12
CA PHE A 185 -0.95 0.10 -12.93
C PHE A 185 -2.47 0.02 -13.02
N ILE A 186 -3.17 0.05 -11.87
CA ILE A 186 -4.62 -0.13 -11.81
C ILE A 186 -5.39 1.06 -12.40
N PHE A 187 -4.95 2.29 -12.12
CA PHE A 187 -5.73 3.49 -12.43
C PHE A 187 -5.29 4.20 -13.71
N VAL A 188 -4.06 4.02 -14.16
CA VAL A 188 -3.51 4.72 -15.34
C VAL A 188 -3.25 3.75 -16.47
N PHE A 189 -2.29 2.84 -16.26
CA PHE A 189 -1.75 1.99 -17.32
C PHE A 189 -2.74 0.95 -17.83
N PHE A 190 -3.50 0.31 -16.93
CA PHE A 190 -4.46 -0.72 -17.33
C PHE A 190 -5.66 -0.13 -18.11
N PRO A 191 -6.30 0.97 -17.67
CA PRO A 191 -7.35 1.62 -18.46
C PRO A 191 -6.86 2.19 -19.80
N SER A 192 -5.67 2.80 -19.85
CA SER A 192 -5.13 3.34 -21.11
C SER A 192 -4.88 2.22 -22.12
N LEU A 193 -4.24 1.14 -21.70
CA LEU A 193 -3.97 -0.02 -22.56
C LEU A 193 -5.27 -0.66 -23.05
N LEU A 194 -6.28 -0.78 -22.20
CA LEU A 194 -7.61 -1.25 -22.62
C LEU A 194 -8.22 -0.32 -23.66
N GLY A 195 -8.17 1.01 -23.46
CA GLY A 195 -8.66 2.00 -24.42
C GLY A 195 -7.99 1.89 -25.79
N ASP A 196 -6.68 1.67 -25.81
CA ASP A 196 -5.90 1.47 -27.05
C ASP A 196 -6.27 0.16 -27.75
N MET A 197 -6.48 -0.92 -26.97
CA MET A 197 -6.94 -2.20 -27.52
C MET A 197 -8.37 -2.10 -28.09
N PHE A 198 -9.26 -1.35 -27.44
CA PHE A 198 -10.63 -1.14 -27.92
C PHE A 198 -10.67 -0.28 -29.18
N SER A 199 -9.85 0.77 -29.26
CA SER A 199 -9.81 1.67 -30.42
C SER A 199 -9.14 1.03 -31.64
N THR A 200 -8.07 0.26 -31.44
CA THR A 200 -7.37 -0.44 -32.53
C THR A 200 -8.01 -1.78 -32.89
N GLY A 201 -8.88 -2.33 -32.04
CA GLY A 201 -9.48 -3.65 -32.20
C GLY A 201 -8.46 -4.80 -32.17
N SER A 202 -7.24 -4.55 -31.67
CA SER A 202 -6.13 -5.50 -31.73
C SER A 202 -5.36 -5.58 -30.40
N ILE A 203 -4.68 -6.70 -30.17
CA ILE A 203 -3.82 -6.90 -28.98
C ILE A 203 -2.40 -6.35 -29.17
N GLN A 204 -2.10 -5.74 -30.32
CA GLN A 204 -0.77 -5.20 -30.65
C GLN A 204 -0.23 -4.20 -29.61
N PRO A 205 -1.04 -3.30 -29.02
CA PRO A 205 -0.55 -2.36 -28.00
C PRO A 205 0.14 -3.04 -26.80
N LEU A 206 -0.28 -4.26 -26.44
CA LEU A 206 0.35 -5.05 -25.36
C LEU A 206 1.78 -5.47 -25.70
N PHE A 207 2.08 -5.63 -26.99
CA PHE A 207 3.38 -6.05 -27.52
C PHE A 207 4.20 -4.88 -28.08
N SER A 208 3.73 -3.64 -27.89
CA SER A 208 4.42 -2.43 -28.34
C SER A 208 5.86 -2.35 -27.81
N ASN A 209 6.03 -2.62 -26.51
CA ASN A 209 7.30 -2.56 -25.82
C ASN A 209 7.46 -3.77 -24.90
N PHE A 210 8.68 -4.30 -24.81
CA PHE A 210 9.01 -5.39 -23.88
C PHE A 210 8.70 -5.01 -22.43
N ILE A 211 8.99 -3.77 -22.02
CA ILE A 211 8.72 -3.28 -20.67
C ILE A 211 7.21 -3.31 -20.34
N VAL A 212 6.38 -2.83 -21.27
CA VAL A 212 4.90 -2.82 -21.16
C VAL A 212 4.36 -4.24 -20.97
N PHE A 213 4.83 -5.18 -21.80
CA PHE A 213 4.47 -6.59 -21.68
C PHE A 213 4.81 -7.16 -20.29
N PHE A 214 6.05 -7.01 -19.84
CA PHE A 214 6.50 -7.57 -18.57
C PHE A 214 5.76 -6.98 -17.37
N ILE A 215 5.53 -5.66 -17.36
CA ILE A 215 4.78 -4.96 -16.30
C ILE A 215 3.34 -5.45 -16.23
N PHE A 216 2.69 -5.58 -17.39
CA PHE A 216 1.31 -6.06 -17.46
C PHE A 216 1.18 -7.44 -16.82
N PHE A 217 1.97 -8.41 -17.27
CA PHE A 217 1.92 -9.77 -16.72
C PHE A 217 2.35 -9.83 -15.26
N PHE A 218 3.35 -9.03 -14.86
CA PHE A 218 3.80 -8.95 -13.48
C PHE A 218 2.69 -8.47 -12.53
N TYR A 219 2.04 -7.34 -12.82
CA TYR A 219 1.00 -6.81 -11.95
C TYR A 219 -0.29 -7.64 -11.99
N ILE A 220 -0.67 -8.19 -13.14
CA ILE A 220 -1.79 -9.14 -13.22
C ILE A 220 -1.51 -10.37 -12.36
N ALA A 221 -0.31 -10.94 -12.43
CA ALA A 221 0.08 -12.06 -11.58
C ALA A 221 0.01 -11.68 -10.08
N LEU A 222 0.40 -10.47 -9.69
CA LEU A 222 0.30 -9.98 -8.31
C LEU A 222 -1.14 -9.80 -7.84
N ILE A 223 -2.04 -9.30 -8.69
CA ILE A 223 -3.46 -9.15 -8.39
C ILE A 223 -4.08 -10.54 -8.18
N ILE A 224 -3.79 -11.47 -9.09
CA ILE A 224 -4.22 -12.87 -9.00
C ILE A 224 -3.69 -13.49 -7.69
N LEU A 225 -2.39 -13.32 -7.39
CA LEU A 225 -1.78 -13.86 -6.17
C LEU A 225 -2.40 -13.27 -4.89
N SER A 226 -2.87 -12.02 -4.94
CA SER A 226 -3.54 -11.35 -3.82
C SER A 226 -4.85 -12.02 -3.40
N VAL A 227 -5.44 -12.86 -4.26
CA VAL A 227 -6.60 -13.69 -3.92
C VAL A 227 -6.26 -14.76 -2.88
N TRP A 228 -5.12 -15.45 -3.00
CA TRP A 228 -4.72 -16.50 -2.04
C TRP A 228 -3.88 -15.96 -0.88
N TYR A 229 -3.04 -14.97 -1.14
CA TYR A 229 -2.14 -14.38 -0.17
C TYR A 229 -2.60 -12.93 0.10
N PRO A 230 -3.20 -12.65 1.26
CA PRO A 230 -3.69 -11.31 1.55
C PRO A 230 -2.57 -10.28 1.51
N ARG A 231 -2.84 -9.15 0.84
CA ARG A 231 -1.97 -7.97 0.80
C ARG A 231 -0.54 -8.20 0.30
N VAL A 232 -0.32 -9.07 -0.70
CA VAL A 232 1.01 -9.43 -1.24
C VAL A 232 1.83 -8.21 -1.64
N TYR A 233 1.27 -7.33 -2.47
CA TYR A 233 2.02 -6.18 -2.98
C TYR A 233 2.37 -5.22 -1.83
N CYS A 234 1.42 -4.90 -0.94
CA CYS A 234 1.70 -4.05 0.22
C CYS A 234 2.68 -4.69 1.22
N ARG A 235 2.89 -6.01 1.17
CA ARG A 235 3.77 -6.74 2.08
C ARG A 235 5.19 -6.89 1.53
N TYR A 236 5.35 -7.08 0.23
CA TYR A 236 6.64 -7.47 -0.35
C TYR A 236 7.22 -6.52 -1.38
N ILE A 237 6.41 -5.64 -1.99
CA ILE A 237 6.83 -4.88 -3.17
C ILE A 237 6.68 -3.37 -2.96
N CYS A 238 5.61 -2.95 -2.30
CA CYS A 238 5.25 -1.55 -2.13
C CYS A 238 6.39 -0.71 -1.51
N PRO A 239 6.93 0.29 -2.23
CA PRO A 239 8.04 1.13 -1.74
C PRO A 239 7.62 2.01 -0.57
N PHE A 240 6.40 2.56 -0.60
CA PHE A 240 5.80 3.23 0.56
C PHE A 240 5.70 2.29 1.77
N GLY A 241 5.36 1.03 1.50
CA GLY A 241 5.35 -0.06 2.46
C GLY A 241 6.73 -0.51 2.95
N ALA A 242 7.84 0.03 2.44
CA ALA A 242 9.17 -0.14 3.03
C ALA A 242 9.49 1.06 3.95
N VAL A 243 9.33 2.28 3.45
CA VAL A 243 9.57 3.53 4.20
C VAL A 243 8.74 3.57 5.47
N ALA A 244 7.43 3.29 5.38
CA ALA A 244 6.56 3.32 6.55
C ALA A 244 6.86 2.21 7.58
N SER A 245 7.67 1.19 7.24
CA SER A 245 7.93 0.05 8.13
C SER A 245 9.09 0.43 9.01
N ALA A 246 10.13 0.97 8.37
CA ALA A 246 11.28 1.55 9.04
C ALA A 246 10.85 2.63 10.06
N VAL A 247 9.91 3.52 9.69
CA VAL A 247 9.39 4.53 10.63
C VAL A 247 8.37 3.94 11.61
N GLY A 248 7.49 3.05 11.15
CA GLY A 248 6.40 2.49 11.95
C GLY A 248 6.84 1.60 13.12
N GLU A 249 8.09 1.11 13.12
CA GLU A 249 8.68 0.43 14.28
C GLU A 249 8.79 1.36 15.49
N TYR A 250 9.06 2.65 15.25
CA TYR A 250 9.20 3.69 16.29
C TYR A 250 7.93 4.48 16.55
N SER A 251 6.81 4.13 15.91
CA SER A 251 5.56 4.87 16.08
C SER A 251 5.03 4.80 17.52
N PHE A 252 4.43 5.88 18.02
CA PHE A 252 3.82 5.94 19.35
C PHE A 252 2.60 5.04 19.49
N LEU A 253 1.88 4.78 18.40
CA LEU A 253 0.71 3.93 18.43
C LEU A 253 1.12 2.47 18.19
N LYS A 254 1.00 1.65 19.24
CA LYS A 254 1.41 0.24 19.23
C LYS A 254 0.29 -0.68 19.75
N LEU A 255 0.43 -1.98 19.49
CA LEU A 255 -0.42 -3.00 20.09
C LEU A 255 0.31 -3.64 21.27
N SER A 256 -0.45 -4.04 22.28
CA SER A 256 0.05 -4.71 23.49
C SER A 256 -0.75 -5.98 23.76
N ARG A 257 -0.12 -6.92 24.44
CA ARG A 257 -0.69 -8.22 24.78
C ARG A 257 -0.69 -8.38 26.28
N ASN A 258 -1.87 -8.58 26.87
CA ASN A 258 -1.97 -8.79 28.30
C ASN A 258 -1.40 -10.19 28.66
N PRO A 259 -0.38 -10.27 29.54
CA PRO A 259 0.27 -11.54 29.90
C PRO A 259 -0.64 -12.48 30.70
N VAL A 260 -1.61 -11.94 31.44
CA VAL A 260 -2.55 -12.75 32.25
C VAL A 260 -3.65 -13.35 31.39
N LYS A 261 -4.17 -12.59 30.41
CA LYS A 261 -5.26 -13.06 29.54
C LYS A 261 -4.78 -13.94 28.38
N CYS A 262 -3.51 -13.86 27.99
CA CYS A 262 -3.01 -14.56 26.81
C CYS A 262 -2.44 -15.95 27.13
N VAL A 263 -3.10 -17.00 26.63
CA VAL A 263 -2.70 -18.42 26.82
C VAL A 263 -1.54 -18.91 25.95
N GLY A 264 -0.97 -18.06 25.07
CA GLY A 264 0.20 -18.42 24.24
C GLY A 264 -0.06 -19.46 23.14
N ARG A 265 1.00 -19.81 22.37
CA ARG A 265 0.91 -20.60 21.12
C ARG A 265 0.47 -22.06 21.34
N THR A 266 0.72 -22.61 22.52
CA THR A 266 0.37 -23.98 22.91
C THR A 266 -1.15 -24.22 22.90
N GLU A 267 -1.91 -23.22 23.33
CA GLU A 267 -3.37 -23.32 23.45
C GLU A 267 -4.10 -22.42 22.44
N CYS A 268 -3.50 -21.31 22.02
CA CYS A 268 -4.11 -20.37 21.07
C CYS A 268 -3.11 -19.78 20.07
N GLY A 269 -3.53 -19.66 18.81
CA GLY A 269 -2.75 -19.00 17.76
C GLY A 269 -3.62 -18.23 16.77
N ILE A 270 -4.79 -17.75 17.20
CA ILE A 270 -5.76 -17.11 16.30
C ILE A 270 -5.18 -15.79 15.76
N CYS A 271 -4.55 -14.97 16.61
CA CYS A 271 -4.00 -13.66 16.23
C CYS A 271 -3.00 -13.75 15.06
N GLU A 272 -2.09 -14.72 15.08
CA GLU A 272 -1.11 -14.96 14.01
C GLU A 272 -1.76 -15.56 12.76
N ARG A 273 -2.73 -16.49 12.92
CA ARG A 273 -3.45 -17.12 11.80
C ARG A 273 -4.31 -16.14 11.00
N VAL A 274 -4.92 -15.15 11.65
CA VAL A 274 -5.82 -14.18 11.01
C VAL A 274 -5.10 -12.93 10.50
N CYS A 275 -3.83 -12.73 10.85
CA CYS A 275 -3.06 -11.56 10.48
C CYS A 275 -2.76 -11.55 8.97
N PRO A 276 -3.26 -10.56 8.20
CA PRO A 276 -2.99 -10.49 6.76
C PRO A 276 -1.49 -10.23 6.46
N LYS A 277 -0.78 -9.58 7.39
CA LYS A 277 0.67 -9.32 7.29
C LYS A 277 1.54 -10.47 7.81
N GLN A 278 0.93 -11.46 8.48
CA GLN A 278 1.59 -12.60 9.13
C GLN A 278 2.66 -12.22 10.16
N VAL A 279 2.35 -11.19 10.95
CA VAL A 279 3.17 -10.81 12.11
C VAL A 279 3.13 -11.93 13.16
N ARG A 280 4.31 -12.33 13.65
CA ARG A 280 4.45 -13.32 14.73
C ARG A 280 4.30 -12.66 16.09
N MET A 281 3.05 -12.31 16.42
CA MET A 281 2.72 -11.54 17.63
C MET A 281 3.08 -12.26 18.94
N LEU A 282 3.19 -13.59 18.93
CA LEU A 282 3.51 -14.36 20.13
C LEU A 282 5.02 -14.45 20.40
N ASP A 283 5.85 -14.16 19.40
CA ASP A 283 7.31 -14.12 19.52
C ASP A 283 7.80 -12.70 19.93
N GLU A 284 6.91 -11.70 19.89
CA GLU A 284 7.17 -10.30 20.24
C GLU A 284 6.89 -10.03 21.74
N PRO A 285 7.47 -8.96 22.32
CA PRO A 285 7.27 -8.65 23.74
C PRO A 285 5.81 -8.32 24.07
N PHE A 286 5.41 -8.57 25.32
CA PHE A 286 4.04 -8.37 25.79
C PHE A 286 3.61 -6.90 25.81
N GLU A 287 4.54 -6.00 26.13
CA GLU A 287 4.25 -4.57 26.30
C GLU A 287 3.90 -3.90 24.99
N PHE A 288 4.71 -4.12 23.95
CA PHE A 288 4.56 -3.47 22.66
C PHE A 288 4.97 -4.40 21.53
N PHE A 289 4.13 -4.55 20.52
CA PHE A 289 4.47 -5.27 19.30
C PHE A 289 3.89 -4.58 18.07
N THR A 290 4.72 -4.46 17.03
CA THR A 290 4.33 -3.93 15.71
C THR A 290 4.81 -4.83 14.57
N GLY A 291 5.49 -5.94 14.88
CA GLY A 291 6.08 -6.81 13.87
C GLY A 291 7.17 -6.09 13.08
N LYS A 292 8.06 -5.37 13.76
CA LYS A 292 9.08 -4.48 13.16
C LYS A 292 8.48 -3.47 12.17
N GLY A 293 7.39 -2.82 12.60
CA GLY A 293 6.65 -1.86 11.76
C GLY A 293 5.86 -2.47 10.60
N GLU A 294 5.73 -3.80 10.46
CA GLU A 294 4.91 -4.40 9.38
C GLU A 294 3.40 -4.31 9.64
N CYS A 295 2.98 -4.18 10.90
CA CYS A 295 1.57 -4.13 11.30
C CYS A 295 0.86 -2.94 10.64
N ASN A 296 -0.23 -3.21 9.92
CA ASN A 296 -1.06 -2.21 9.26
C ASN A 296 -2.27 -1.75 10.09
N PHE A 297 -2.30 -2.07 11.39
CA PHE A 297 -3.39 -1.69 12.30
C PHE A 297 -4.79 -2.07 11.80
N CYS A 298 -4.92 -3.22 11.13
CA CYS A 298 -6.24 -3.73 10.70
C CYS A 298 -7.11 -4.24 11.86
N LEU A 299 -6.55 -4.39 13.06
CA LEU A 299 -7.21 -4.78 14.32
C LEU A 299 -7.98 -6.11 14.31
N LYS A 300 -7.84 -6.91 13.25
CA LYS A 300 -8.48 -8.22 13.11
C LYS A 300 -8.06 -9.22 14.20
N CYS A 301 -6.82 -9.09 14.68
CA CYS A 301 -6.31 -9.89 15.79
C CYS A 301 -7.02 -9.57 17.11
N LYS A 302 -7.31 -8.28 17.38
CA LYS A 302 -8.06 -7.83 18.56
C LYS A 302 -9.51 -8.32 18.48
N GLU A 303 -10.17 -8.10 17.35
CA GLU A 303 -11.59 -8.45 17.14
C GLU A 303 -11.87 -9.96 17.28
N LEU A 304 -10.93 -10.81 16.84
CA LEU A 304 -11.11 -12.27 16.85
C LEU A 304 -10.46 -12.96 18.07
N CYS A 305 -9.91 -12.20 19.01
CA CYS A 305 -9.28 -12.78 20.20
C CYS A 305 -10.37 -13.29 21.17
N PRO A 306 -10.43 -14.61 21.47
CA PRO A 306 -11.44 -15.15 22.38
C PRO A 306 -11.24 -14.71 23.85
N TYR A 307 -10.01 -14.33 24.21
CA TYR A 307 -9.63 -13.93 25.57
C TYR A 307 -9.53 -12.41 25.74
N ASP A 308 -9.85 -11.63 24.69
CA ASP A 308 -9.72 -10.16 24.70
C ASP A 308 -8.38 -9.67 25.29
N ALA A 309 -7.29 -10.29 24.82
CA ALA A 309 -5.95 -10.11 25.36
C ALA A 309 -5.15 -9.01 24.63
N ILE A 310 -5.66 -8.44 23.53
CA ILE A 310 -4.94 -7.49 22.68
C ILE A 310 -5.49 -6.08 22.90
N ASN A 311 -4.61 -5.17 23.34
CA ASN A 311 -4.95 -3.79 23.63
C ASN A 311 -4.18 -2.82 22.73
N ILE A 312 -4.77 -1.65 22.49
CA ILE A 312 -4.10 -0.54 21.81
C ILE A 312 -3.46 0.31 22.92
N LYS A 313 -2.16 0.60 22.80
CA LYS A 313 -1.42 1.43 23.74
C LYS A 313 -0.63 2.51 23.00
N PHE A 314 -0.45 3.63 23.68
CA PHE A 314 0.47 4.69 23.27
C PHE A 314 1.79 4.53 24.03
N GLY A 315 2.93 4.48 23.34
CA GLY A 315 4.28 4.37 23.91
C GLY A 315 5.33 4.01 22.88
#